data_AF-A0A6J6KUI3-F1
#
_entry.id   AF-A0A6J6KUI3-F1
#
_cell.length_a   1.000
_cell.length_b   1.000
_cell.length_c   1.000
_cell.angle_alpha   90.00
_cell.angle_beta   90.00
_cell.angle_gamma   90.00
#
_symmetry.space_group_name_H-M   'P 1'
#
loop_
_entity.id
_entity.type
_entity.pdbx_description
1 polymer ?
#
loop_
_entity_poly.entity_id
_entity_poly.type
_entity_poly.pdbx_seq_one_letter_code
_entity_poly.pdbx_strand_id
1 'polypeptide(L)'
;MSRAADAGFRLIRTYGSSETAGGCVWNQRPIGDTRVRDIEGRLAISGSLLAWGYVGDAERTARSFVMDGDDRWYLTDDAGHLTDDGLVVVDGRLDDVIVSGGVKIALAAVEKTIQRELGVADVFVVGAPHSEWGHVPVVVSTQVLDLVRIRLAVQRALGVEARPDRVVQVASIPLLGSGKPDRLAMTSRAESSHA
;
A
#
# COMPACT_ATOMS: atom_id res chain seq x y z
N MET A 1 -16.34 -6.20 -1.07
CA MET A 1 -16.28 -7.25 -2.12
C MET A 1 -17.36 -8.31 -2.00
N SER A 2 -17.77 -8.79 -0.81
CA SER A 2 -18.76 -9.88 -0.72
C SER A 2 -20.08 -9.54 -1.40
N ARG A 3 -20.66 -8.35 -1.16
CA ARG A 3 -21.94 -7.93 -1.75
C ARG A 3 -22.04 -8.03 -3.29
N ALA A 4 -20.94 -7.77 -4.01
CA ALA A 4 -20.93 -7.86 -5.47
C ALA A 4 -20.78 -9.31 -5.96
N ALA A 5 -20.00 -10.13 -5.25
CA ALA A 5 -19.91 -11.57 -5.52
C ALA A 5 -21.25 -12.27 -5.20
N ASP A 6 -21.89 -11.90 -4.09
CA ASP A 6 -23.20 -12.43 -3.65
C ASP A 6 -24.33 -12.06 -4.64
N ALA A 7 -24.16 -10.97 -5.39
CA ALA A 7 -25.06 -10.55 -6.46
C ALA A 7 -24.74 -11.18 -7.84
N GLY A 8 -23.79 -12.12 -7.90
CA GLY A 8 -23.43 -12.84 -9.13
C GLY A 8 -22.52 -12.07 -10.10
N PHE A 9 -21.96 -10.93 -9.70
CA PHE A 9 -21.02 -10.19 -10.57
C PHE A 9 -19.65 -10.86 -10.60
N ARG A 10 -19.09 -11.00 -11.81
CA ARG A 10 -17.70 -11.45 -11.99
C ARG A 10 -16.73 -10.33 -11.62
N LEU A 11 -16.10 -10.44 -10.47
CA LEU A 11 -15.06 -9.53 -10.02
C LEU A 11 -13.70 -9.95 -10.57
N ILE A 12 -12.97 -9.00 -11.18
CA ILE A 12 -11.58 -9.17 -11.59
C ILE A 12 -10.75 -8.18 -10.81
N ARG A 13 -9.73 -8.68 -10.10
CA ARG A 13 -8.77 -7.82 -9.41
C ARG A 13 -7.67 -7.45 -10.40
N THR A 14 -7.43 -6.16 -10.56
CA THR A 14 -6.37 -5.65 -11.41
C THR A 14 -5.28 -5.01 -10.57
N TYR A 15 -4.03 -5.17 -10.99
CA TYR A 15 -2.87 -4.48 -10.44
C TYR A 15 -2.09 -3.77 -11.55
N GLY A 16 -1.53 -2.61 -11.23
CA GLY A 16 -0.75 -1.74 -12.11
C GLY A 16 -0.82 -0.28 -11.68
N SER A 17 -0.16 0.59 -12.44
CA SER A 17 0.00 2.03 -12.19
C SER A 17 -0.11 2.85 -13.48
N SER A 18 0.12 4.16 -13.40
CA SER A 18 0.14 5.02 -14.59
C SER A 18 1.31 4.69 -15.51
N GLU A 19 2.44 4.31 -14.93
CA GLU A 19 3.66 3.88 -15.60
C GLU A 19 3.46 2.57 -16.39
N THR A 20 2.38 1.84 -16.10
CA THR A 20 2.00 0.60 -16.78
C THR A 20 0.73 0.74 -17.62
N ALA A 21 0.34 1.98 -17.96
CA ALA A 21 -0.89 2.30 -18.69
C ALA A 21 -2.17 1.74 -18.02
N GLY A 22 -2.19 1.66 -16.70
CA GLY A 22 -3.28 1.07 -15.92
C GLY A 22 -2.96 -0.37 -15.50
N GLY A 23 -3.90 -1.29 -15.65
CA GLY A 23 -3.78 -2.65 -15.12
C GLY A 23 -2.99 -3.59 -16.03
N CYS A 24 -1.90 -4.17 -15.52
CA CYS A 24 -1.02 -5.13 -16.22
C CYS A 24 -1.03 -6.54 -15.61
N VAL A 25 -1.70 -6.74 -14.47
CA VAL A 25 -1.88 -8.04 -13.82
C VAL A 25 -3.35 -8.22 -13.44
N TRP A 26 -4.00 -9.28 -13.91
CA TRP A 26 -5.40 -9.58 -13.64
C TRP A 26 -5.53 -10.91 -12.91
N ASN A 27 -6.20 -10.90 -11.76
CA ASN A 27 -6.32 -12.06 -10.86
C ASN A 27 -4.96 -12.74 -10.61
N GLN A 28 -3.96 -11.92 -10.26
CA GLN A 28 -2.57 -12.33 -9.99
C GLN A 28 -1.79 -12.83 -11.21
N ARG A 29 -2.36 -12.83 -12.42
CA ARG A 29 -1.66 -13.25 -13.63
C ARG A 29 -1.28 -12.04 -14.50
N PRO A 30 -0.01 -11.91 -14.92
CA PRO A 30 0.36 -10.92 -15.93
C PRO A 30 -0.46 -11.10 -17.21
N ILE A 31 -0.77 -9.99 -17.90
CA ILE A 31 -1.55 -10.01 -19.15
C ILE A 31 -0.70 -9.60 -20.35
N GLY A 32 -1.04 -10.06 -21.55
CA GLY A 32 -0.31 -9.71 -22.77
C GLY A 32 1.14 -10.17 -22.71
N ASP A 33 2.08 -9.27 -23.01
CA ASP A 33 3.53 -9.48 -22.89
C ASP A 33 4.11 -9.02 -21.55
N THR A 34 3.25 -8.73 -20.56
CA THR A 34 3.69 -8.31 -19.23
C THR A 34 4.55 -9.39 -18.59
N ARG A 35 5.75 -9.01 -18.18
CA ARG A 35 6.61 -9.81 -17.31
C ARG A 35 6.72 -9.12 -15.95
N VAL A 36 6.71 -9.92 -14.90
CA VAL A 36 6.85 -9.44 -13.53
C VAL A 36 7.92 -10.30 -12.86
N ARG A 37 8.81 -9.66 -12.10
CA ARG A 37 9.77 -10.36 -11.24
C ARG A 37 10.03 -9.56 -9.96
N ASP A 38 10.61 -10.22 -8.97
CA ASP A 38 11.17 -9.56 -7.80
C ASP A 38 12.55 -8.99 -8.17
N ILE A 39 12.76 -7.70 -7.90
CA ILE A 39 14.08 -7.07 -7.84
C ILE A 39 14.19 -6.37 -6.49
N GLU A 40 15.12 -6.83 -5.64
CA GLU A 40 15.39 -6.24 -4.32
C GLU A 40 14.14 -6.11 -3.41
N GLY A 41 13.24 -7.11 -3.46
CA GLY A 41 12.00 -7.14 -2.67
C GLY A 41 10.91 -6.23 -3.23
N ARG A 42 11.06 -5.78 -4.48
CA ARG A 42 10.08 -4.96 -5.21
C ARG A 42 9.53 -5.70 -6.41
N LEU A 43 8.27 -5.49 -6.73
CA LEU A 43 7.74 -5.92 -8.02
C LEU A 43 8.33 -5.03 -9.12
N ALA A 44 9.06 -5.64 -10.05
CA ALA A 44 9.54 -5.01 -11.27
C ALA A 44 8.70 -5.50 -12.45
N ILE A 45 8.30 -4.57 -13.33
CA ILE A 45 7.38 -4.83 -14.45
C ILE A 45 8.08 -4.52 -15.77
N SER A 46 7.94 -5.41 -16.76
CA SER A 46 8.43 -5.20 -18.12
C SER A 46 7.33 -5.55 -19.14
N GLY A 47 7.39 -4.93 -20.32
CA GLY A 47 6.46 -5.17 -21.42
C GLY A 47 6.20 -3.93 -22.26
N SER A 48 5.46 -4.11 -23.35
CA SER A 48 5.09 -3.04 -24.29
C SER A 48 4.27 -1.89 -23.67
N LEU A 49 3.64 -2.15 -22.53
CA LEU A 49 2.79 -1.23 -21.76
C LEU A 49 3.54 -0.16 -20.97
N LEU A 50 4.87 -0.26 -20.85
CA LEU A 50 5.65 0.67 -20.04
C LEU A 50 5.62 2.09 -20.61
N ALA A 51 5.37 3.07 -19.75
CA ALA A 51 5.55 4.48 -20.06
C ALA A 51 7.01 4.78 -20.40
N TRP A 52 7.23 5.82 -21.20
CA TRP A 52 8.57 6.23 -21.63
C TRP A 52 9.38 6.87 -20.49
N GLY A 53 8.69 7.45 -19.51
CA GLY A 53 9.30 8.13 -18.37
C GLY A 53 8.42 9.26 -17.87
N TYR A 54 9.01 10.11 -17.02
CA TYR A 54 8.37 11.28 -16.46
C TYR A 54 8.81 12.54 -17.23
N VAL A 55 7.84 13.30 -17.73
CA VAL A 55 8.10 14.53 -18.50
C VAL A 55 8.84 15.54 -17.64
N GLY A 56 10.01 15.99 -18.10
CA GLY A 56 10.84 16.98 -17.40
C GLY A 56 11.62 16.43 -16.20
N ASP A 57 11.59 15.13 -15.94
CA ASP A 57 12.27 14.50 -14.81
C ASP A 57 13.04 13.24 -15.24
N ALA A 58 14.18 13.49 -15.90
CA ALA A 58 15.06 12.44 -16.39
C ALA A 58 15.69 11.61 -15.25
N GLU A 59 15.93 12.23 -14.10
CA GLU A 59 16.55 11.58 -12.95
C GLU A 59 15.60 10.54 -12.33
N ARG A 60 14.33 10.91 -12.09
CA ARG A 60 13.31 9.97 -11.65
C ARG A 60 13.05 8.90 -12.71
N THR A 61 13.08 9.26 -14.00
CA THR A 61 12.93 8.28 -15.09
C THR A 61 14.02 7.22 -15.04
N ALA A 62 15.28 7.62 -14.93
CA ALA A 62 16.41 6.69 -14.88
C ALA A 62 16.38 5.79 -13.63
N ARG A 63 15.89 6.30 -12.49
CA ARG A 63 15.73 5.49 -11.27
C ARG A 63 14.55 4.52 -11.33
N SER A 64 13.43 4.93 -11.92
CA SER A 64 12.22 4.11 -12.00
C SER A 64 12.27 3.12 -13.16
N PHE A 65 12.89 3.46 -14.29
CA PHE A 65 12.95 2.62 -15.48
C PHE A 65 14.39 2.22 -15.77
N VAL A 66 14.76 1.03 -15.33
CA VAL A 66 16.11 0.49 -15.41
C VAL A 66 16.24 -0.51 -16.55
N MET A 67 17.44 -0.63 -17.10
CA MET A 67 17.78 -1.69 -18.04
C MET A 67 18.43 -2.85 -17.29
N ASP A 68 17.99 -4.07 -17.59
CA ASP A 68 18.70 -5.29 -17.21
C ASP A 68 18.87 -6.17 -18.46
N GLY A 69 20.11 -6.27 -18.94
CA GLY A 69 20.40 -6.77 -20.28
C GLY A 69 19.68 -5.94 -21.35
N ASP A 70 18.95 -6.62 -22.22
CA ASP A 70 18.17 -6.00 -23.30
C ASP A 70 16.76 -5.58 -22.85
N ASP A 71 16.37 -5.90 -21.61
CA ASP A 71 15.02 -5.69 -21.12
C ASP A 71 14.92 -4.40 -20.29
N ARG A 72 13.87 -3.62 -20.55
CA ARG A 72 13.50 -2.44 -19.76
C ARG A 72 12.52 -2.83 -18.67
N TRP A 73 12.82 -2.45 -17.44
CA TRP A 73 12.05 -2.76 -16.24
C TRP A 73 11.63 -1.47 -15.52
N TYR A 74 10.35 -1.36 -15.23
CA TYR A 74 9.81 -0.39 -14.28
C TYR A 74 9.90 -0.96 -12.87
N LEU A 75 10.69 -0.32 -12.01
CA LEU A 75 10.76 -0.59 -10.57
C LEU A 75 9.58 0.11 -9.90
N THR A 76 8.62 -0.68 -9.42
CA THR A 76 7.53 -0.16 -8.59
C THR A 76 8.06 0.13 -7.18
N ASP A 77 7.30 0.89 -6.38
CA ASP A 77 7.49 0.88 -4.92
C ASP A 77 6.53 -0.09 -4.23
N ASP A 78 6.06 -1.12 -4.93
CA ASP A 78 5.25 -2.18 -4.33
C ASP A 78 6.15 -3.34 -3.91
N ALA A 79 6.07 -3.70 -2.62
CA ALA A 79 6.63 -4.95 -2.12
C ALA A 79 5.78 -6.10 -2.62
N GLY A 80 6.41 -7.17 -3.09
CA GLY A 80 5.71 -8.33 -3.58
C GLY A 80 6.64 -9.41 -4.08
N HIS A 81 6.08 -10.57 -4.36
CA HIS A 81 6.80 -11.74 -4.84
C HIS A 81 5.96 -12.51 -5.87
N LEU A 82 6.60 -13.45 -6.57
CA LEU A 82 5.90 -14.44 -7.37
C LEU A 82 5.83 -15.76 -6.62
N THR A 83 4.69 -16.44 -6.71
CA THR A 83 4.58 -17.84 -6.27
C THR A 83 5.33 -18.76 -7.26
N ASP A 84 5.56 -20.02 -6.86
CA ASP A 84 6.16 -21.04 -7.73
C ASP A 84 5.35 -21.26 -9.02
N ASP A 85 4.04 -20.99 -8.99
CA ASP A 85 3.13 -21.06 -10.14
C ASP A 85 3.14 -19.77 -11.01
N GLY A 86 4.03 -18.82 -10.70
CA GLY A 86 4.16 -17.54 -11.41
C GLY A 86 3.02 -16.55 -11.12
N LEU A 87 2.28 -16.72 -10.01
CA LEU A 87 1.26 -15.77 -9.59
C LEU A 87 1.89 -14.58 -8.87
N VAL A 88 1.47 -13.37 -9.24
CA VAL A 88 1.95 -12.12 -8.63
C VAL A 88 1.19 -11.85 -7.34
N VAL A 89 1.93 -11.75 -6.24
CA VAL A 89 1.42 -11.37 -4.92
C VAL A 89 1.97 -9.99 -4.57
N VAL A 90 1.05 -9.06 -4.28
CA VAL A 90 1.39 -7.70 -3.82
C VAL A 90 1.25 -7.68 -2.30
N ASP A 91 2.38 -7.54 -1.61
CA ASP A 91 2.45 -7.57 -0.15
C ASP A 91 2.13 -6.20 0.46
N GLY A 92 2.46 -5.13 -0.26
CA GLY A 92 2.14 -3.76 0.12
C GLY A 92 3.00 -2.74 -0.62
N ARG A 93 3.12 -1.56 -0.05
CA ARG A 93 3.96 -0.46 -0.53
C ARG A 93 5.25 -0.39 0.30
N LEU A 94 6.39 -0.20 -0.35
CA LEU A 94 7.70 -0.08 0.30
C LEU A 94 7.85 1.24 1.07
N ASP A 95 7.20 2.30 0.58
CA ASP A 95 7.12 3.59 1.26
C ASP A 95 6.09 3.61 2.41
N ASP A 96 5.30 2.55 2.58
CA ASP A 96 4.36 2.38 3.71
C ASP A 96 5.00 1.62 4.91
N VAL A 97 6.33 1.64 5.03
CA VAL A 97 7.06 1.07 6.18
C VAL A 97 7.61 2.18 7.07
N ILE A 98 7.25 2.17 8.35
CA ILE A 98 7.82 3.06 9.37
C ILE A 98 8.80 2.31 10.27
N VAL A 99 9.66 3.03 10.97
CA VAL A 99 10.45 2.48 12.08
C VAL A 99 9.82 2.96 13.38
N SER A 100 9.22 2.03 14.12
CA SER A 100 8.61 2.25 15.43
C SER A 100 9.44 1.53 16.48
N GLY A 101 10.11 2.27 17.36
CA GLY A 101 10.95 1.71 18.43
C GLY A 101 12.06 0.80 17.93
N GLY A 102 12.62 1.12 16.75
CA GLY A 102 13.66 0.31 16.11
C GLY A 102 13.15 -0.88 15.29
N VAL A 103 11.83 -1.12 15.23
CA VAL A 103 11.23 -2.21 14.44
C VAL A 103 10.59 -1.65 13.16
N LYS A 104 10.82 -2.33 12.03
CA LYS A 104 10.16 -2.01 10.75
C LYS A 104 8.72 -2.48 10.77
N ILE A 105 7.77 -1.56 10.66
CA ILE A 105 6.34 -1.83 10.67
C ILE A 105 5.75 -1.46 9.32
N ALA A 106 5.21 -2.45 8.60
CA ALA A 106 4.41 -2.22 7.39
C ALA A 106 3.00 -1.74 7.79
N LEU A 107 2.65 -0.49 7.48
CA LEU A 107 1.37 0.10 7.85
C LEU A 107 0.18 -0.63 7.20
N ALA A 108 0.35 -1.15 5.99
CA ALA A 108 -0.63 -1.98 5.32
C ALA A 108 -0.95 -3.29 6.09
N ALA A 109 0.01 -3.84 6.85
CA ALA A 109 -0.25 -5.01 7.70
C ALA A 109 -1.12 -4.63 8.91
N VAL A 110 -0.92 -3.43 9.46
CA VAL A 110 -1.76 -2.86 10.52
C VAL A 110 -3.18 -2.64 10.01
N GLU A 111 -3.35 -2.04 8.82
CA GLU A 111 -4.65 -1.88 8.15
C GLU A 111 -5.37 -3.21 7.99
N LYS A 112 -4.72 -4.20 7.34
CA LYS A 112 -5.29 -5.53 7.09
C LYS A 112 -5.70 -6.22 8.39
N THR A 113 -4.90 -6.10 9.45
CA THR A 113 -5.23 -6.65 10.77
C THR A 113 -6.49 -6.01 11.33
N ILE A 114 -6.59 -4.68 11.32
CA ILE A 114 -7.78 -3.96 11.82
C ILE A 114 -9.02 -4.33 11.01
N GLN A 115 -8.91 -4.33 9.68
CA GLN A 115 -10.02 -4.69 8.78
C GLN A 115 -10.53 -6.10 9.06
N ARG A 116 -9.63 -7.08 9.25
CA ARG A 116 -9.97 -8.48 9.53
C ARG A 116 -10.58 -8.66 10.91
N GLU A 117 -9.95 -8.14 11.96
CA GLU A 117 -10.32 -8.42 13.35
C GLU A 117 -11.52 -7.59 13.83
N LEU A 118 -11.73 -6.40 13.27
CA LEU A 118 -12.82 -5.50 13.65
C LEU A 118 -13.94 -5.42 12.60
N GLY A 119 -13.75 -6.00 11.41
CA GLY A 119 -14.75 -5.99 10.34
C GLY A 119 -15.01 -4.61 9.73
N VAL A 120 -14.04 -3.70 9.81
CA VAL A 120 -14.15 -2.31 9.33
C VAL A 120 -13.52 -2.19 7.95
N ALA A 121 -14.23 -1.65 6.96
CA ALA A 121 -13.70 -1.52 5.59
C ALA A 121 -12.89 -0.24 5.36
N ASP A 122 -13.33 0.89 5.91
CA ASP A 122 -12.74 2.22 5.68
C ASP A 122 -11.72 2.57 6.77
N VAL A 123 -10.60 1.85 6.76
CA VAL A 123 -9.47 2.04 7.67
C VAL A 123 -8.20 2.24 6.86
N PHE A 124 -7.54 3.36 7.13
CA PHE A 124 -6.21 3.68 6.63
C PHE A 124 -5.27 3.87 7.81
N VAL A 125 -4.00 3.54 7.63
CA VAL A 125 -2.95 3.74 8.62
C VAL A 125 -1.81 4.50 7.99
N VAL A 126 -1.44 5.60 8.65
CA VAL A 126 -0.32 6.46 8.29
C VAL A 126 0.71 6.47 9.41
N GLY A 127 1.96 6.82 9.08
CA GLY A 127 3.00 7.06 10.06
C GLY A 127 2.92 8.49 10.59
N ALA A 128 3.14 8.68 11.89
CA ALA A 128 3.33 10.00 12.48
C ALA A 128 4.58 10.01 13.38
N PRO A 129 5.29 11.15 13.51
CA PRO A 129 6.40 11.29 14.44
C PRO A 129 5.97 11.02 15.89
N HIS A 130 6.86 10.39 16.67
CA HIS A 130 6.66 10.14 18.09
C HIS A 130 7.98 10.36 18.85
N SER A 131 7.92 11.02 20.00
CA SER A 131 9.11 11.43 20.77
C SER A 131 9.97 10.25 21.23
N GLU A 132 9.34 9.17 21.67
CA GLU A 132 10.03 7.97 22.18
C GLU A 132 10.31 6.91 21.09
N TRP A 133 9.40 6.76 20.13
CA TRP A 133 9.39 5.62 19.20
C TRP A 133 9.90 5.99 17.80
N GLY A 134 10.25 7.26 17.57
CA GLY A 134 10.60 7.79 16.26
C GLY A 134 9.36 8.02 15.41
N HIS A 135 8.70 6.95 14.98
CA HIS A 135 7.40 6.99 14.31
C HIS A 135 6.44 5.96 14.91
N VAL A 136 5.14 6.22 14.83
CA VAL A 136 4.09 5.29 15.27
C VAL A 136 2.95 5.22 14.24
N PRO A 137 2.23 4.09 14.16
CA PRO A 137 1.04 4.00 13.33
C PRO A 137 -0.10 4.87 13.89
N VAL A 138 -0.81 5.57 13.01
CA VAL A 138 -2.03 6.32 13.35
C VAL A 138 -3.15 5.87 12.42
N VAL A 139 -4.28 5.49 13.00
CA VAL A 139 -5.45 5.04 12.25
C VAL A 139 -6.27 6.24 11.82
N VAL A 140 -6.64 6.31 10.55
CA VAL A 140 -7.58 7.28 9.99
C VAL A 140 -8.82 6.53 9.53
N SER A 141 -10.00 6.94 10.02
CA SER A 141 -11.26 6.30 9.66
C SER A 141 -12.41 7.30 9.65
N THR A 142 -13.45 7.00 8.87
CA THR A 142 -14.74 7.70 8.93
C THR A 142 -15.59 7.28 10.13
N GLN A 143 -15.25 6.13 10.74
CA GLN A 143 -15.99 5.55 11.85
C GLN A 143 -15.34 5.88 13.18
N VAL A 144 -16.15 5.90 14.24
CA VAL A 144 -15.63 5.94 15.62
C VAL A 144 -15.13 4.54 15.96
N LEU A 145 -13.83 4.39 16.18
CA LEU A 145 -13.21 3.11 16.48
C LEU A 145 -12.66 3.09 17.90
N ASP A 146 -12.82 1.94 18.56
CA ASP A 146 -12.27 1.69 19.89
C ASP A 146 -10.76 1.41 19.79
N LEU A 147 -9.96 2.40 20.18
CA LEU A 147 -8.50 2.32 20.18
C LEU A 147 -7.97 1.17 21.04
N VAL A 148 -8.63 0.83 22.15
CA VAL A 148 -8.18 -0.27 23.03
C VAL A 148 -8.32 -1.60 22.30
N ARG A 149 -9.46 -1.83 21.65
CA ARG A 149 -9.69 -3.02 20.81
C ARG A 149 -8.71 -3.09 19.66
N ILE A 150 -8.46 -1.99 18.96
CA ILE A 150 -7.48 -1.90 17.87
C ILE A 150 -6.08 -2.29 18.37
N ARG A 151 -5.61 -1.65 19.45
CA ARG A 151 -4.27 -1.91 20.00
C ARG A 151 -4.10 -3.36 20.41
N LEU A 152 -5.11 -3.97 21.03
CA LEU A 152 -5.07 -5.39 21.42
C LEU A 152 -5.00 -6.33 20.20
N ALA A 153 -5.83 -6.08 19.18
CA ALA A 153 -5.84 -6.88 17.95
C ALA A 153 -4.49 -6.80 17.22
N VAL A 154 -3.97 -5.58 17.04
CA VAL A 154 -2.70 -5.34 16.37
C VAL A 154 -1.53 -5.91 17.18
N GLN A 155 -1.51 -5.73 18.50
CA GLN A 155 -0.45 -6.28 19.35
C GLN A 155 -0.36 -7.80 19.25
N ARG A 156 -1.51 -8.49 19.27
CA ARG A 156 -1.55 -9.96 19.17
C ARG A 156 -1.03 -10.47 17.83
N ALA A 157 -1.27 -9.73 16.75
CA ALA A 157 -0.90 -10.15 15.40
C ALA A 157 0.51 -9.72 14.99
N LEU A 158 0.94 -8.52 15.37
CA LEU A 158 2.11 -7.83 14.80
C LEU A 158 3.14 -7.34 15.84
N GLY A 159 2.86 -7.45 17.14
CA GLY A 159 3.76 -6.99 18.19
C GLY A 159 3.42 -5.61 18.77
N VAL A 160 4.12 -5.23 19.84
CA VAL A 160 3.82 -4.05 20.65
C VAL A 160 4.14 -2.74 19.92
N GLU A 161 5.14 -2.78 19.06
CA GLU A 161 5.69 -1.69 18.26
C GLU A 161 4.77 -1.30 17.10
N ALA A 162 3.92 -2.24 16.66
CA ALA A 162 2.93 -2.04 15.61
C ALA A 162 1.63 -1.40 16.11
N ARG A 163 1.46 -1.22 17.42
CA ARG A 163 0.20 -0.72 17.99
C ARG A 163 -0.07 0.71 17.51
N PRO A 164 -1.30 1.01 17.04
CA PRO A 164 -1.65 2.37 16.74
C PRO A 164 -1.60 3.26 17.97
N ASP A 165 -1.00 4.43 17.81
CA ASP A 165 -0.94 5.43 18.87
C ASP A 165 -2.31 6.07 19.09
N ARG A 166 -3.02 6.41 18.00
CA ARG A 166 -4.33 7.05 18.08
C ARG A 166 -5.20 6.74 16.87
N VAL A 167 -6.49 7.08 16.99
CA VAL A 167 -7.47 7.07 15.90
C VAL A 167 -7.85 8.52 15.60
N VAL A 168 -7.72 8.93 14.35
CA VAL A 168 -8.18 10.22 13.83
C VAL A 168 -9.45 9.97 13.03
N GLN A 169 -10.56 10.41 13.61
CA GLN A 169 -11.85 10.37 12.92
C GLN A 169 -11.93 11.51 11.91
N VAL A 170 -12.33 11.20 10.68
CA VAL A 170 -12.54 12.18 9.61
C VAL A 170 -13.96 12.08 9.08
N ALA A 171 -14.53 13.19 8.59
CA ALA A 171 -15.85 13.15 7.94
C ALA A 171 -15.83 12.34 6.63
N SER A 172 -14.70 12.39 5.91
CA SER A 172 -14.44 11.63 4.69
C SER A 172 -12.94 11.37 4.52
N ILE A 173 -12.62 10.27 3.83
CA ILE A 173 -11.24 9.95 3.45
C ILE A 173 -10.78 10.95 2.38
N PRO A 174 -9.68 11.68 2.59
CA PRO A 174 -9.07 12.52 1.57
C PRO A 174 -8.74 11.70 0.33
N LEU A 175 -9.12 12.19 -0.85
CA LEU A 175 -8.78 11.57 -2.13
C LEU A 175 -8.00 12.56 -2.99
N LEU A 176 -7.05 12.04 -3.77
CA LEU A 176 -6.41 12.75 -4.86
C LEU A 176 -7.42 13.00 -5.99
N GLY A 177 -7.10 13.89 -6.93
CA GLY A 177 -7.93 14.12 -8.13
C GLY A 177 -8.17 12.87 -8.98
N SER A 178 -7.36 11.82 -8.80
CA SER A 178 -7.51 10.50 -9.42
C SER A 178 -8.50 9.57 -8.71
N GLY A 179 -9.07 9.99 -7.58
CA GLY A 179 -9.95 9.17 -6.73
C GLY A 179 -9.23 8.20 -5.80
N LYS A 180 -7.88 8.17 -5.79
CA LYS A 180 -7.10 7.37 -4.85
C LYS A 180 -7.00 8.07 -3.47
N PRO A 181 -6.90 7.34 -2.36
CA PRO A 181 -6.64 7.92 -1.04
C PRO A 181 -5.40 8.82 -1.04
N ASP A 182 -5.54 10.03 -0.51
CA ASP A 182 -4.46 11.00 -0.36
C ASP A 182 -3.76 10.76 0.98
N ARG A 183 -2.73 9.92 0.95
CA ARG A 183 -1.91 9.59 2.12
C ARG A 183 -1.24 10.81 2.72
N LEU A 184 -0.80 11.78 1.91
CA LEU A 184 -0.13 12.98 2.43
C LEU A 184 -1.11 13.83 3.24
N ALA A 185 -2.32 14.05 2.72
CA ALA A 185 -3.37 14.75 3.44
C ALA A 185 -3.78 14.01 4.73
N MET A 186 -3.81 12.67 4.71
CA MET A 186 -4.06 11.87 5.91
C MET A 186 -2.95 11.99 6.94
N THR A 187 -1.67 11.96 6.53
CA THR A 187 -0.51 12.17 7.42
C THR A 187 -0.56 13.55 8.06
N SER A 188 -0.82 14.62 7.30
CA SER A 188 -0.93 15.97 7.87
C SER A 188 -2.06 16.09 8.90
N ARG A 189 -3.20 15.40 8.69
CA ARG A 189 -4.28 15.33 9.68
C ARG A 189 -3.86 14.56 10.93
N ALA A 190 -3.12 13.46 10.76
CA ALA A 190 -2.59 12.67 11.87
C ALA A 190 -1.59 13.46 12.73
N GLU A 191 -0.76 14.30 12.12
CA GLU A 191 0.17 15.18 12.83
C GLU A 191 -0.55 16.33 13.55
N SER A 192 -1.54 16.95 12.89
CA SER A 192 -2.31 18.06 13.47
C SER A 192 -3.18 17.64 14.66
N SER A 193 -3.57 16.37 14.74
CA SER A 193 -4.33 15.84 15.87
C SER A 193 -3.47 15.54 17.11
N HIS A 194 -2.17 15.85 17.06
CA HIS A 194 -1.23 15.67 18.18
C HIS A 194 -0.99 16.97 18.97
N ALA A 195 -1.58 18.09 18.52
CA ALA A 195 -1.60 19.39 19.22
C ALA A 195 -2.90 19.54 20.02
#